data_AF-A0A1M3LYY5-F1
#
_entry.id   AF-A0A1M3LYY5-F1
#
_cell.length_a   1.000
_cell.length_b   1.000
_cell.length_c   1.000
_cell.angle_alpha   90.00
_cell.angle_beta   90.00
_cell.angle_gamma   90.00
#
_symmetry.space_group_name_H-M   'P 1'
#
loop_
_entity.id
_entity.type
_entity.pdbx_description
1 polymer ?
#
loop_
_entity_poly.entity_id
_entity_poly.type
_entity_poly.pdbx_seq_one_letter_code
_entity_poly.pdbx_strand_id
1 'polypeptide(L)'
;MPLIEITLEFRGKQIDLLVPGEVTFDRLRRLIGDAFAAKGMVLPEGYELALDGKALVLGGHDVIASFGVGNGDRLRITTKS
;
A
#
# COMPACT_ATOMS: atom_id res chain seq x y z
N MET A 1 0.96 11.32 14.69
CA MET A 1 0.42 10.12 14.02
C MET A 1 1.55 9.12 13.91
N PRO A 2 1.36 7.84 14.31
CA PRO A 2 2.38 6.82 14.12
C PRO A 2 2.63 6.61 12.62
N LEU A 3 3.90 6.41 12.29
CA LEU A 3 4.33 6.00 10.95
C LEU A 3 4.53 4.49 10.95
N ILE A 4 4.24 3.86 9.81
CA ILE A 4 4.40 2.43 9.59
C ILE A 4 5.39 2.22 8.46
N GLU A 5 6.39 1.37 8.69
CA GLU A 5 7.32 0.91 7.67
C GLU A 5 6.73 -0.29 6.93
N ILE A 6 6.47 -0.14 5.65
CA ILE A 6 5.96 -1.22 4.80
C ILE A 6 6.89 -1.45 3.61
N THR A 7 6.90 -2.66 3.07
CA THR A 7 7.58 -2.98 1.81
C THR A 7 6.55 -3.06 0.69
N LEU A 8 6.69 -2.22 -0.33
CA LEU A 8 5.89 -2.29 -1.54
C LEU A 8 6.60 -3.12 -2.62
N GLU A 9 5.93 -4.16 -3.11
CA GLU A 9 6.41 -4.97 -4.23
C GLU A 9 5.75 -4.51 -5.54
N PHE A 10 6.57 -4.12 -6.51
CA PHE A 10 6.15 -3.72 -7.85
C PHE A 10 7.12 -4.19 -8.91
N ARG A 11 6.63 -4.99 -9.88
CA ARG A 11 7.44 -5.51 -11.01
C ARG A 11 8.75 -6.19 -10.56
N GLY A 12 8.69 -6.98 -9.49
CA GLY A 12 9.85 -7.68 -8.91
C GLY A 12 10.82 -6.78 -8.13
N LYS A 13 10.53 -5.48 -7.99
CA LYS A 13 11.26 -4.56 -7.12
C LYS A 13 10.55 -4.43 -5.78
N GLN A 14 11.32 -4.33 -4.70
CA GLN A 14 10.84 -4.02 -3.36
C GLN A 14 11.28 -2.60 -3.00
N ILE A 15 10.33 -1.82 -2.47
CA ILE A 15 10.53 -0.43 -2.09
C ILE A 15 10.00 -0.25 -0.69
N ASP A 16 10.87 0.05 0.26
CA ASP A 16 10.45 0.37 1.62
C ASP A 16 9.87 1.79 1.66
N LEU A 17 8.69 1.91 2.27
CA LEU A 17 7.94 3.14 2.38
C LEU A 17 7.60 3.39 3.85
N LEU A 18 7.73 4.64 4.25
CA LEU A 18 7.21 5.11 5.53
C LEU A 18 5.86 5.79 5.26
N VAL A 19 4.78 5.21 5.80
CA VAL A 19 3.41 5.67 5.54
C VAL A 19 2.71 6.09 6.84
N PRO A 20 1.76 7.03 6.80
CA PRO A 20 0.96 7.35 7.98
C PRO A 20 0.06 6.16 8.34
N GLY A 21 0.06 5.72 9.61
CA GLY A 21 -0.77 4.59 10.05
C GLY A 21 -2.26 4.91 10.21
N GLU A 22 -2.57 6.18 10.48
CA GLU A 22 -3.94 6.68 10.72
C GLU A 22 -4.62 7.14 9.42
N VAL A 23 -4.54 6.30 8.39
CA VAL A 23 -5.21 6.54 7.09
C VAL A 23 -5.96 5.31 6.66
N THR A 24 -7.00 5.51 5.85
CA THR A 24 -7.73 4.39 5.27
C THR A 24 -6.92 3.69 4.17
N PHE A 25 -7.26 2.45 3.85
CA PHE A 25 -6.60 1.70 2.79
C PHE A 25 -6.67 2.41 1.42
N ASP A 26 -7.82 3.02 1.08
CA ASP A 26 -7.95 3.82 -0.15
C ASP A 26 -7.04 5.06 -0.14
N ARG A 27 -6.90 5.69 1.04
CA ARG A 27 -6.02 6.85 1.17
C ARG A 27 -4.56 6.44 1.02
N LEU A 28 -4.15 5.32 1.60
CA LEU A 28 -2.83 4.73 1.39
C LEU A 28 -2.57 4.46 -0.10
N ARG A 29 -3.53 3.84 -0.80
CA ARG A 29 -3.43 3.59 -2.24
C ARG A 29 -3.15 4.88 -3.01
N ARG A 30 -3.92 5.95 -2.76
CA ARG A 30 -3.73 7.25 -3.41
C ARG A 30 -2.37 7.87 -3.09
N LEU A 31 -1.91 7.83 -1.83
CA LEU A 31 -0.60 8.36 -1.43
C LEU A 31 0.55 7.66 -2.16
N ILE A 32 0.47 6.34 -2.32
CA ILE A 32 1.45 5.56 -3.10
C ILE A 32 1.41 5.99 -4.58
N GLY A 33 0.22 6.16 -5.15
CA GLY A 33 0.05 6.64 -6.52
C GLY A 33 0.67 8.01 -6.75
N ASP A 34 0.36 8.98 -5.87
CA ASP A 34 0.89 10.35 -5.92
C ASP A 34 2.42 10.35 -5.79
N ALA A 35 2.97 9.53 -4.87
CA ALA A 35 4.42 9.43 -4.66
C ALA A 35 5.16 8.83 -5.86
N PHE A 36 4.57 7.85 -6.54
CA PHE A 36 5.13 7.27 -7.75
C PHE A 36 5.07 8.25 -8.93
N ALA A 37 3.93 8.92 -9.10
CA ALA A 37 3.75 9.94 -10.13
C ALA A 37 4.76 11.09 -9.97
N ALA A 38 4.98 11.56 -8.73
CA ALA A 38 5.99 12.58 -8.42
C ALA A 38 7.42 12.17 -8.78
N LYS A 39 7.71 10.86 -8.87
CA LYS A 39 9.00 10.31 -9.32
C LYS A 39 9.03 9.95 -10.80
N GLY A 40 8.01 10.32 -11.58
CA GLY A 40 7.90 9.98 -13.00
C GLY A 40 7.62 8.50 -13.27
N MET A 41 7.15 7.76 -12.26
CA MET A 41 6.77 6.36 -12.40
C MET A 41 5.26 6.23 -12.58
N VAL A 42 4.84 5.51 -13.62
CA VAL A 42 3.42 5.26 -13.90
C VAL A 42 3.03 3.89 -13.35
N LEU A 43 2.11 3.90 -12.39
CA LEU A 43 1.44 2.68 -11.93
C LEU A 43 0.35 2.27 -12.93
N PRO A 44 0.03 0.97 -13.04
CA PRO A 44 -1.03 0.50 -13.93
C PRO A 44 -2.37 1.17 -13.63
N GLU A 45 -3.17 1.46 -14.65
CA GLU A 45 -4.52 1.97 -14.45
C GLU A 45 -5.36 0.96 -13.66
N GLY A 46 -6.14 1.44 -12.69
CA GLY A 46 -6.99 0.58 -11.86
C GLY A 46 -6.23 -0.39 -10.95
N TYR A 47 -4.96 -0.12 -10.63
CA TYR A 47 -4.21 -0.97 -9.70
C TYR A 47 -4.85 -1.02 -8.31
N GLU A 48 -4.68 -2.18 -7.69
CA GLU A 48 -5.08 -2.47 -6.31
C GLU A 48 -3.84 -2.81 -5.46
N LEU A 49 -4.03 -2.84 -4.15
CA LEU A 49 -3.02 -3.27 -3.19
C LEU A 49 -3.49 -4.55 -2.51
N ALA A 50 -2.61 -5.54 -2.44
CA ALA A 50 -2.86 -6.78 -1.71
C ALA A 50 -1.81 -6.96 -0.61
N LEU A 51 -2.23 -7.31 0.59
CA LEU A 51 -1.33 -7.75 1.67
C LEU A 51 -0.79 -9.14 1.33
N ASP A 52 0.54 -9.28 1.32
CA ASP A 52 1.17 -10.58 1.15
C ASP A 52 1.13 -11.36 2.47
N GLY A 53 0.89 -12.67 2.40
CA GLY A 53 0.92 -13.56 3.57
C GLY A 53 -0.20 -13.36 4.61
N LYS A 54 -1.21 -12.52 4.36
CA LYS A 54 -2.39 -12.38 5.22
C LYS A 54 -3.67 -12.68 4.47
N ALA A 55 -4.51 -13.57 5.01
CA ALA A 55 -5.86 -13.83 4.52
C ALA A 55 -6.86 -12.73 4.92
N LEU A 56 -6.39 -11.49 5.05
CA LEU A 56 -7.19 -10.34 5.48
C LEU A 56 -7.67 -9.57 4.25
N VAL A 57 -8.98 -9.40 4.13
CA VAL A 57 -9.58 -8.51 3.14
C VAL A 57 -9.76 -7.15 3.80
N LEU A 58 -9.01 -6.15 3.33
CA LEU A 58 -9.17 -4.76 3.75
C LEU A 58 -10.17 -4.05 2.84
N GLY A 59 -11.19 -3.44 3.44
CA GLY A 59 -12.05 -2.48 2.77
C GLY A 59 -11.35 -1.14 2.59
N GLY A 60 -11.74 -0.37 1.57
CA GLY A 60 -11.15 0.94 1.27
C GLY A 60 -11.26 1.96 2.41
N HIS A 61 -12.23 1.78 3.31
CA HIS A 61 -12.47 2.65 4.47
C HIS A 61 -11.76 2.20 5.76
N ASP A 62 -11.15 1.02 5.76
CA ASP A 62 -10.48 0.48 6.95
C ASP A 62 -9.19 1.24 7.24
N VAL A 63 -9.01 1.67 8.48
CA VAL A 63 -7.78 2.34 8.93
C VAL A 63 -6.66 1.32 9.06
N ILE A 64 -5.56 1.53 8.33
CA ILE A 64 -4.55 0.49 8.13
C ILE A 64 -3.91 0.03 9.45
N ALA A 65 -3.59 0.94 10.38
CA ALA A 65 -3.03 0.61 11.69
C ALA A 65 -3.99 -0.19 12.58
N SER A 66 -5.30 0.00 12.41
CA SER A 66 -6.34 -0.70 13.16
C SER A 66 -6.66 -2.07 12.57
N PHE A 67 -6.35 -2.29 11.29
CA PHE A 67 -6.68 -3.50 10.55
C PHE A 67 -5.45 -4.28 10.11
N GLY A 68 -4.50 -4.46 11.04
CA GLY A 68 -3.45 -5.46 10.91
C GLY A 68 -2.35 -5.13 9.91
N VAL A 69 -2.29 -3.91 9.35
CA VAL A 69 -1.09 -3.40 8.67
C VAL A 69 -0.13 -2.87 9.73
N GLY A 70 1.09 -3.38 9.75
CA GLY A 70 2.13 -3.00 10.70
C GLY A 70 3.52 -2.96 10.07
N ASN A 71 4.51 -2.67 10.91
CA ASN A 71 5.90 -2.56 10.46
C ASN A 71 6.40 -3.90 9.88
N GLY A 72 7.05 -3.83 8.72
CA GLY A 72 7.58 -4.98 7.99
C GLY A 72 6.55 -5.72 7.13
N ASP A 73 5.29 -5.27 7.11
CA ASP A 73 4.29 -5.86 6.20
C ASP A 73 4.60 -5.54 4.75
N ARG A 74 4.25 -6.49 3.88
CA ARG A 74 4.43 -6.36 2.44
C ARG A 74 3.10 -6.15 1.72
N LEU A 75 3.07 -5.12 0.88
CA LEU A 75 1.98 -4.87 -0.06
C LEU A 75 2.45 -5.16 -1.48
N ARG A 76 1.65 -5.87 -2.27
CA ARG A 76 1.88 -6.08 -3.69
C ARG A 76 0.93 -5.22 -4.51
N ILE A 77 1.47 -4.53 -5.52
CA ILE A 77 0.64 -3.88 -6.54
C ILE A 77 0.11 -4.96 -7.48
N THR A 78 -1.21 -5.06 -7.60
CA THR A 78 -1.90 -5.98 -8.51
C THR A 78 -2.77 -5.20 -9.49
N THR A 79 -3.11 -5.83 -10.61
CA THR A 79 -4.15 -5.36 -11.53
C THR A 79 -5.29 -6.34 -11.47
N LYS A 80 -6.54 -5.88 -11.58
CA LYS A 80 -7.65 -6.79 -11.91
C LYS A 80 -7.33 -7.41 -13.27
N SER A 81 -7.14 -8.73 -13.27
CA SER A 81 -7.07 -9.55 -14.49
C SER A 81 -8.39 -9.53 -15.24
#